data_AF-A0A3C0MEV2-F1
#
_entry.id   AF-A0A3C0MEV2-F1
#
_cell.length_a   1.000
_cell.length_b   1.000
_cell.length_c   1.000
_cell.angle_alpha   90.00
_cell.angle_beta   90.00
_cell.angle_gamma   90.00
#
_symmetry.space_group_name_H-M   'P 1'
#
loop_
_entity.id
_entity.type
_entity.pdbx_description
1 polymer ?
#
loop_
_entity_poly.entity_id
_entity_poly.type
_entity_poly.pdbx_seq_one_letter_code
_entity_poly.pdbx_strand_id
1 'polypeptide(L)' 'MSEAFILHPTLAADTIQIAHWPLCEVLLMDDSRFTWVILVPRRAGATEWFDLGAEDA' A
#
# COMPACT_ATOMS: atom_id res chain seq x y z
N MET A 1 -10.57 2.58 -19.29
CA MET A 1 -9.96 1.32 -18.83
C MET A 1 -9.30 1.62 -17.50
N SER A 2 -9.72 0.98 -16.41
CA SER A 2 -9.09 1.15 -15.10
C SER A 2 -7.75 0.40 -15.10
N GLU A 3 -6.66 1.10 -14.79
CA GLU A 3 -5.37 0.44 -14.55
C GLU A 3 -5.46 -0.41 -13.28
N ALA A 4 -4.88 -1.61 -13.33
CA ALA A 4 -4.78 -2.47 -12.15
C ALA A 4 -3.73 -1.89 -11.20
N PHE A 5 -4.05 -1.84 -9.91
CA PHE A 5 -3.06 -1.54 -8.89
C PHE A 5 -1.95 -2.61 -8.89
N ILE A 6 -0.69 -2.17 -8.85
CA ILE A 6 0.48 -3.01 -8.70
C ILE A 6 1.31 -2.43 -7.57
N LEU A 7 1.66 -3.25 -6.57
CA LEU A 7 2.52 -2.82 -5.49
C LEU A 7 3.91 -2.46 -6.04
N HIS A 8 4.45 -1.33 -5.60
CA HIS A 8 5.76 -0.87 -6.04
C HIS A 8 6.85 -1.93 -5.71
N PRO A 9 7.77 -2.26 -6.63
CA PRO A 9 8.72 -3.36 -6.45
C PRO A 9 9.63 -3.21 -5.23
N THR A 10 10.00 -1.99 -4.87
CA THR A 10 10.76 -1.71 -3.64
C THR A 10 9.97 -2.09 -2.39
N LEU A 11 8.68 -1.73 -2.32
CA LEU A 11 7.83 -2.12 -1.19
C LEU A 11 7.64 -3.64 -1.15
N ALA A 12 7.48 -4.28 -2.31
CA ALA A 12 7.36 -5.73 -2.38
C ALA A 12 8.64 -6.48 -1.94
N ALA A 13 9.81 -5.88 -2.13
CA ALA A 13 11.09 -6.46 -1.73
C ALA A 13 11.40 -6.24 -0.23
N ASP A 14 11.02 -5.09 0.32
CA ASP A 14 11.41 -4.66 1.67
C ASP A 14 10.34 -4.96 2.73
N THR A 15 9.17 -5.47 2.34
CA THR A 15 8.05 -5.68 3.26
C THR A 15 7.41 -7.06 3.12
N ILE A 16 6.78 -7.49 4.21
CA ILE A 16 5.97 -8.70 4.29
C ILE A 16 4.51 -8.29 4.28
N GLN A 17 3.72 -8.80 3.32
CA GLN A 17 2.27 -8.59 3.32
C GLN A 17 1.63 -9.36 4.49
N ILE A 18 0.90 -8.64 5.34
CA ILE A 18 0.28 -9.22 6.55
C ILE A 18 -1.25 -9.25 6.48
N ALA A 19 -1.89 -8.36 5.71
CA ALA A 19 -3.32 -8.39 5.48
C ALA A 19 -3.71 -7.66 4.20
N HIS A 20 -4.92 -7.98 3.74
CA HIS A 20 -5.56 -7.35 2.60
C HIS A 20 -6.85 -6.66 3.04
N TRP A 21 -6.91 -5.34 2.94
CA TRP A 21 -8.06 -4.52 3.32
C TRP A 21 -8.80 -3.98 2.10
N PRO A 22 -10.06 -3.51 2.27
CA PRO A 22 -10.86 -3.00 1.16
C PRO A 22 -10.15 -1.93 0.34
N LEU A 23 -9.46 -0.99 0.99
CA LEU A 23 -8.67 0.03 0.31
C LEU A 23 -7.19 -0.32 0.22
N CYS A 24 -6.58 -0.88 1.28
CA CYS A 24 -5.13 -0.95 1.40
C CYS A 24 -4.57 -2.38 1.37
N GLU A 25 -3.37 -2.54 0.82
CA GLU A 25 -2.48 -3.60 1.29
C GLU A 25 -1.88 -3.20 2.63
N VAL A 26 -1.86 -4.12 3.58
CA VAL A 26 -1.24 -3.94 4.89
C VAL A 26 0.09 -4.69 4.89
N LEU A 27 1.17 -3.92 4.99
CA LEU A 27 2.54 -4.41 4.90
C LEU A 27 3.25 -4.20 6.23
N LEU A 28 4.11 -5.15 6.60
CA LEU A 28 5.06 -5.02 7.70
C LEU A 28 6.45 -4.83 7.12
N MET A 29 7.15 -3.76 7.49
CA MET A 29 8.55 -3.58 7.11
C MET A 29 9.38 -4.78 7.63
N ASP A 30 10.21 -5.37 6.77
CA ASP A 30 11.13 -6.45 7.15
C ASP A 30 12.36 -5.90 7.90
N ASP A 31 12.07 -5.24 9.02
CA ASP A 31 13.06 -4.64 9.91
C ASP A 31 12.67 -4.88 11.36
N SER A 32 13.37 -5.82 12.00
CA SER A 32 13.08 -6.24 13.38
C SER A 32 13.39 -5.18 14.44
N ARG A 33 14.01 -4.05 14.08
CA ARG A 33 14.28 -2.96 15.03
C ARG A 33 13.00 -2.29 15.52
N PHE A 34 11.94 -2.25 14.71
CA PHE A 34 10.67 -1.64 15.03
C PHE A 34 9.50 -2.40 14.42
N THR A 35 8.38 -2.49 15.12
CA THR A 35 7.13 -2.98 14.51
C THR A 35 6.52 -1.89 13.64
N TRP A 36 6.97 -1.80 12.39
CA TRP A 36 6.55 -0.74 11.46
C TRP A 36 5.59 -1.27 10.39
N VAL A 37 4.33 -0.83 10.49
CA VAL A 37 3.28 -1.12 9.50
C VAL A 37 3.21 0.00 8.46
N ILE A 38 3.07 -0.39 7.19
CA ILE A 38 2.84 0.49 6.05
C ILE A 38 1.49 0.15 5.43
N LEU A 39 0.68 1.17 5.17
CA LEU A 39 -0.59 1.05 4.46
C LEU A 39 -0.40 1.58 3.04
N VAL A 40 -0.72 0.76 2.05
CA VAL A 40 -0.62 1.15 0.63
C VAL A 40 -2.02 1.13 0.01
N PRO A 41 -2.64 2.29 -0.26
CA PRO A 41 -3.91 2.36 -0.96
C PRO A 41 -3.81 1.71 -2.34
N ARG A 42 -4.78 0.86 -2.68
CA ARG A 42 -4.82 0.10 -3.94
C ARG A 42 -5.39 0.94 -5.08
N ARG A 43 -4.81 2.12 -5.30
CA ARG A 43 -5.15 3.06 -6.37
C ARG A 43 -3.99 3.12 -7.35
N ALA A 44 -4.25 2.74 -8.60
CA ALA A 44 -3.23 2.76 -9.65
C ALA A 44 -2.78 4.21 -9.92
N GLY A 45 -1.47 4.43 -9.95
CA GLY A 45 -0.86 5.74 -10.21
C GLY A 45 -0.96 6.75 -9.07
N ALA A 46 -1.53 6.40 -7.91
CA ALA A 46 -1.61 7.31 -6.76
C ALA A 46 -0.23 7.53 -6.15
N THR A 47 0.13 8.80 -5.96
CA THR A 47 1.41 9.24 -5.38
C THR A 47 1.21 10.18 -4.21
N GLU A 48 0.10 10.93 -4.21
CA GLU A 48 -0.23 11.95 -3.23
C GLU A 48 -1.58 11.68 -2.59
N TRP A 49 -1.84 12.23 -1.41
CA TRP A 49 -3.08 12.00 -0.67
C TRP A 49 -4.35 12.42 -1.43
N PHE A 50 -4.26 13.48 -2.23
CA PHE A 50 -5.38 13.99 -3.02
C PHE A 50 -5.65 13.18 -4.30
N ASP A 51 -4.82 12.17 -4.61
CA ASP A 51 -5.12 11.17 -5.64
C ASP A 51 -6.16 10.15 -5.15
N LEU A 52 -6.44 10.11 -3.84
CA LEU A 52 -7.49 9.29 -3.23
C LEU A 52 -8.84 10.00 -3.35
N GLY A 53 -9.88 9.24 -3.67
CA GLY A 53 -11.25 9.76 -3.77
C GLY A 53 -11.82 10.14 -2.41
N ALA A 54 -12.88 10.95 -2.38
CA ALA A 54 -13.60 11.25 -1.13
C ALA A 54 -14.19 9.98 -0.48
N GLU A 55 -14.48 8.95 -1.28
CA GLU A 55 -14.92 7.63 -0.85
C GLU A 55 -13.83 6.76 -0.21
N ASP A 56 -12.56 7.17 -0.32
CA ASP A 56 -11.39 6.47 0.24
C ASP A 56 -10.98 6.99 1.63
N ALA A 57 -11.60 8.08 2.09
CA ALA A 57 -11.30 8.76 3.35
C ALA A 57 -12.02 8.17 4.57
#